data_AF-A0AAV9X3F7-F1
#
_entry.id   AF-A0AAV9X3F7-F1
#
_cell.length_a   1.000
_cell.length_b   1.000
_cell.length_c   1.000
_cell.angle_alpha   90.00
_cell.angle_beta   90.00
_cell.angle_gamma   90.00
#
_symmetry.space_group_name_H-M   'P 1'
#
loop_
_entity.id
_entity.type
_entity.pdbx_description
1 polymer ?
#
loop_
_entity_poly.entity_id
_entity_poly.type
_entity_poly.pdbx_seq_one_letter_code
_entity_poly.pdbx_strand_id
1 'polypeptide(L)'
;MKVQRDKLKAYRKRIQVVLDREHEIAKECLKDGKKDKALLALRKRKYQEQLLNQTDKQLETLEQLTTNVEFALIQKDVLYGLQQGNAVLKQIEKEMSVERAEKILGDTEDALAYQKQVSDLIAQNMSNEDQDAVDEEFEALLRQSKAEQRIKQGLPPEEETIPVMPNAPSGEPVSSPVDETAETKELKAKAKAKERKQQLLAA
;
A
#
# COMPACT_ATOMS: atom_id res chain seq x y z
N MET A 1 14.64 -44.23 -1.55
CA MET A 1 13.16 -44.29 -1.72
C MET A 1 12.71 -44.67 -3.13
N LYS A 2 13.18 -43.99 -4.19
CA LYS A 2 12.78 -44.28 -5.59
C LYS A 2 12.94 -45.75 -6.01
N VAL A 3 14.10 -46.36 -5.75
CA VAL A 3 14.38 -47.78 -6.06
C VAL A 3 13.43 -48.75 -5.36
N GLN A 4 13.02 -48.46 -4.11
CA GLN A 4 12.08 -49.31 -3.37
C GLN A 4 10.67 -49.21 -3.96
N ARG A 5 10.25 -47.99 -4.32
CA ARG A 5 8.98 -47.74 -5.02
C ARG A 5 8.93 -48.51 -6.35
N ASP A 6 10.00 -48.46 -7.13
CA ASP A 6 10.07 -49.14 -8.43
C ASP A 6 10.04 -50.67 -8.28
N LYS A 7 10.73 -51.20 -7.25
CA LYS A 7 10.66 -52.63 -6.89
C LYS A 7 9.25 -53.06 -6.50
N LEU A 8 8.53 -52.26 -5.69
CA LEU A 8 7.14 -52.54 -5.31
C LEU A 8 6.19 -52.48 -6.52
N LYS A 9 6.37 -51.53 -7.43
CA LYS A 9 5.61 -51.45 -8.68
C LYS A 9 5.84 -52.67 -9.57
N ALA A 10 7.09 -53.10 -9.70
CA ALA A 10 7.45 -54.31 -10.43
C ALA A 10 6.84 -55.57 -9.77
N TYR A 11 6.86 -55.64 -8.44
CA TYR A 11 6.26 -56.73 -7.68
C TYR A 11 4.74 -56.78 -7.84
N ARG A 12 4.05 -55.64 -7.76
CA ARG A 12 2.61 -55.53 -8.04
C ARG A 12 2.26 -56.08 -9.41
N LYS A 13 3.01 -55.67 -10.45
CA LYS A 13 2.79 -56.14 -11.83
C LYS A 13 2.97 -57.66 -11.94
N ARG A 14 3.95 -58.23 -11.23
CA ARG A 14 4.15 -59.69 -11.20
C ARG A 14 3.00 -60.41 -10.53
N ILE A 15 2.53 -59.95 -9.36
CA ILE A 15 1.40 -60.58 -8.67
C ILE A 15 0.14 -60.53 -9.54
N GLN A 16 -0.13 -59.41 -10.23
CA GLN A 16 -1.30 -59.30 -11.10
C GLN A 16 -1.33 -60.40 -12.17
N VAL A 17 -0.20 -60.66 -12.82
CA VAL A 17 -0.09 -61.74 -13.83
C VAL A 17 -0.34 -63.12 -13.20
N VAL A 18 0.11 -63.34 -11.96
CA VAL A 18 -0.13 -64.61 -11.26
C VAL A 18 -1.61 -64.75 -10.87
N LEU A 19 -2.26 -63.67 -10.43
CA LEU A 19 -3.70 -63.64 -10.12
C LEU A 19 -4.55 -64.01 -11.34
N ASP A 20 -4.25 -63.41 -12.49
CA ASP A 20 -4.95 -63.67 -13.74
C ASP A 20 -4.80 -65.14 -14.14
N ARG A 21 -3.59 -65.69 -14.01
CA ARG A 21 -3.31 -67.10 -14.27
C ARG A 21 -4.03 -68.04 -13.29
N GLU A 22 -4.06 -67.73 -12.00
CA GLU A 22 -4.82 -68.51 -11.01
C GLU A 22 -6.33 -68.48 -11.28
N HIS A 23 -6.83 -67.36 -11.82
CA HIS A 23 -8.22 -67.23 -12.25
C HIS A 23 -8.53 -68.12 -13.47
N GLU A 24 -7.62 -68.21 -14.43
CA GLU A 24 -7.75 -69.10 -15.59
C GLU A 24 -7.73 -70.57 -15.17
N ILE A 25 -6.77 -70.96 -14.33
CA ILE A 25 -6.65 -72.33 -13.80
C ILE A 25 -7.92 -72.72 -13.02
N ALA A 26 -8.49 -71.79 -12.24
CA ALA A 26 -9.75 -72.03 -11.53
C ALA A 26 -10.91 -72.26 -12.51
N LYS A 27 -11.01 -71.49 -13.61
CA LYS A 27 -12.01 -71.69 -14.66
C LYS A 27 -11.86 -73.05 -15.35
N GLU A 28 -10.63 -73.45 -15.67
CA GLU A 28 -10.34 -74.75 -16.30
C GLU A 28 -10.70 -75.92 -15.37
N CYS A 29 -10.31 -75.85 -14.09
CA CYS A 29 -10.65 -76.89 -13.12
C CYS A 29 -12.16 -77.04 -12.89
N LEU A 30 -12.94 -75.96 -13.05
CA LEU A 30 -14.40 -76.01 -13.00
C LEU A 30 -14.99 -76.70 -14.23
N LYS A 31 -14.44 -76.45 -15.43
CA LYS A 31 -14.86 -77.14 -16.67
C LYS A 31 -14.58 -78.64 -16.60
N ASP A 32 -13.46 -79.02 -16.00
CA ASP A 32 -13.04 -80.42 -15.77
C ASP A 32 -13.83 -81.14 -14.65
N GLY A 33 -14.72 -80.45 -13.93
CA GLY A 33 -15.47 -81.02 -12.81
C GLY A 33 -14.67 -81.21 -11.52
N LYS A 34 -13.40 -80.76 -11.46
CA LYS A 34 -12.49 -80.92 -10.31
C LYS A 34 -12.68 -79.79 -9.30
N LYS A 35 -13.76 -79.87 -8.51
CA LYS A 35 -14.17 -78.83 -7.53
C LYS A 35 -13.09 -78.52 -6.47
N ASP A 36 -12.43 -79.52 -5.92
CA ASP A 36 -11.44 -79.31 -4.84
C ASP A 36 -10.21 -78.53 -5.32
N LYS A 37 -9.76 -78.77 -6.56
CA LYS A 37 -8.65 -78.05 -7.19
C LYS A 37 -9.03 -76.61 -7.52
N ALA A 38 -10.26 -76.39 -7.98
CA ALA A 38 -10.78 -75.04 -8.22
C ALA A 38 -10.86 -74.22 -6.91
N LEU A 39 -11.34 -74.83 -5.81
CA LEU A 39 -11.38 -74.17 -4.50
C LEU A 39 -9.98 -73.82 -3.99
N LEU A 40 -8.99 -74.71 -4.17
CA LEU A 40 -7.60 -74.43 -3.80
C LEU A 40 -7.02 -73.27 -4.61
N ALA A 41 -7.26 -73.22 -5.92
CA ALA A 41 -6.82 -72.13 -6.78
C ALA A 41 -7.44 -70.79 -6.35
N LEU A 42 -8.74 -70.76 -6.05
CA LEU A 42 -9.42 -69.55 -5.55
C LEU A 42 -8.90 -69.09 -4.18
N ARG A 43 -8.55 -70.02 -3.28
CA ARG A 43 -7.92 -69.66 -1.99
C ARG A 43 -6.54 -69.02 -2.18
N LYS A 44 -5.71 -69.58 -3.08
CA LYS A 44 -4.41 -68.98 -3.43
C LYS A 44 -4.60 -67.59 -4.03
N ARG A 45 -5.58 -67.43 -4.91
CA ARG A 45 -5.93 -66.14 -5.52
C ARG A 45 -6.29 -65.11 -4.47
N LYS A 46 -7.16 -65.47 -3.52
CA LYS A 46 -7.56 -64.57 -2.43
C LYS A 46 -6.38 -64.15 -1.54
N TYR A 47 -5.44 -65.05 -1.28
CA TYR A 47 -4.21 -64.72 -0.54
C TYR A 47 -3.33 -63.74 -1.32
N GLN A 48 -3.17 -63.93 -2.62
CA GLN A 48 -2.41 -63.01 -3.47
C GLN A 48 -3.09 -61.64 -3.61
N GLU A 49 -4.42 -61.58 -3.68
CA GLU A 49 -5.19 -60.34 -3.65
C GLU A 49 -4.93 -59.57 -2.33
N GLN A 50 -4.90 -60.27 -1.19
CA GLN A 50 -4.55 -59.65 0.09
C GLN A 50 -3.12 -59.10 0.09
N LEU A 51 -2.16 -59.84 -0.47
CA LEU A 51 -0.77 -59.40 -0.56
C LEU A 51 -0.60 -58.18 -1.50
N LEU A 52 -1.37 -58.14 -2.59
CA LEU A 52 -1.43 -57.00 -3.50
C LEU A 52 -1.98 -55.76 -2.78
N ASN A 53 -3.08 -55.91 -2.04
CA ASN A 53 -3.63 -54.82 -1.23
C ASN A 53 -2.65 -54.29 -0.18
N GLN A 54 -1.86 -55.17 0.47
CA GLN A 54 -0.80 -54.75 1.39
C GLN A 54 0.30 -53.99 0.66
N THR A 55 0.70 -54.46 -0.53
CA THR A 55 1.71 -53.82 -1.38
C THR A 55 1.27 -52.42 -1.80
N ASP A 56 0.00 -52.24 -2.19
CA ASP A 56 -0.54 -50.93 -2.57
C ASP A 56 -0.57 -49.96 -1.39
N LYS A 57 -0.94 -50.41 -0.18
CA LYS A 57 -0.85 -49.59 1.05
C LYS A 57 0.58 -49.15 1.36
N GLN A 58 1.54 -50.05 1.19
CA GLN A 58 2.96 -49.73 1.38
C GLN A 58 3.44 -48.72 0.33
N LEU A 59 2.97 -48.85 -0.91
CA LEU A 59 3.30 -47.93 -1.99
C LEU A 59 2.74 -46.53 -1.72
N GLU A 60 1.49 -46.42 -1.27
CA GLU A 60 0.88 -45.16 -0.83
C GLU A 60 1.69 -44.51 0.30
N THR A 61 2.06 -45.30 1.31
CA THR A 61 2.88 -44.82 2.44
C THR A 61 4.24 -44.28 1.95
N LEU A 62 4.88 -44.95 0.98
CA LEU A 62 6.13 -44.48 0.41
C LEU A 62 5.98 -43.22 -0.44
N GLU A 63 4.85 -43.05 -1.12
CA GLU A 63 4.55 -41.84 -1.87
C GLU A 63 4.34 -40.66 -0.90
N GLN A 64 3.55 -40.83 0.14
CA GLN A 64 3.39 -39.83 1.22
C GLN A 64 4.74 -39.46 1.86
N LEU A 65 5.56 -40.45 2.21
CA LEU A 65 6.87 -40.19 2.80
C LEU A 65 7.81 -39.46 1.84
N THR A 66 7.72 -39.73 0.53
CA THR A 66 8.53 -38.99 -0.45
C THR A 66 8.09 -37.53 -0.53
N THR A 67 6.79 -37.27 -0.62
CA THR A 67 6.25 -35.90 -0.63
C THR A 67 6.64 -35.14 0.64
N ASN A 68 6.60 -35.79 1.80
CA ASN A 68 7.03 -35.18 3.06
C ASN A 68 8.52 -34.81 3.05
N VAL A 69 9.38 -35.66 2.50
CA VAL A 69 10.81 -35.36 2.36
C VAL A 69 11.05 -34.21 1.38
N GLU A 70 10.35 -34.18 0.25
CA GLU A 70 10.42 -33.08 -0.71
C GLU A 70 9.98 -31.75 -0.08
N PHE A 71 8.90 -31.77 0.69
CA PHE A 71 8.44 -30.60 1.43
C PHE A 71 9.44 -30.16 2.51
N ALA A 72 10.07 -31.10 3.22
CA ALA A 72 11.11 -30.79 4.20
C ALA A 72 12.36 -30.16 3.56
N LEU A 73 12.72 -30.57 2.34
CA LEU A 73 13.81 -29.93 1.58
C LEU A 73 13.45 -28.48 1.23
N ILE A 74 12.23 -28.23 0.76
CA ILE A 74 11.76 -26.86 0.49
C ILE A 74 11.77 -26.02 1.76
N GLN A 75 11.27 -26.56 2.88
CA GLN A 75 11.29 -25.86 4.17
C GLN A 75 12.71 -25.48 4.60
N LYS A 76 13.68 -26.38 4.41
CA LYS A 76 15.09 -26.10 4.70
C LYS A 76 15.60 -24.93 3.84
N ASP A 77 15.28 -24.92 2.55
CA ASP A 77 15.73 -23.86 1.65
C ASP A 77 15.06 -22.51 1.99
N VAL A 78 13.78 -22.51 2.35
CA VAL A 78 13.07 -21.32 2.85
C VAL A 78 13.70 -20.80 4.15
N LEU A 79 14.01 -21.68 5.10
CA LEU A 79 14.70 -21.29 6.33
C LEU A 79 16.07 -20.68 6.07
N TYR A 80 16.83 -21.25 5.14
CA TYR A 80 18.13 -20.70 4.75
C TYR A 80 18.01 -19.34 4.08
N GLY A 81 17.01 -19.16 3.21
CA GLY A 81 16.68 -17.86 2.61
C GLY A 81 16.26 -16.81 3.64
N LEU A 82 15.45 -17.19 4.62
CA LEU A 82 15.08 -16.32 5.75
C LEU A 82 16.29 -15.94 6.61
N GLN A 83 17.20 -16.87 6.87
CA GLN A 83 18.42 -16.62 7.64
C GLN A 83 19.34 -15.64 6.90
N GLN A 84 19.53 -15.82 5.60
CA GLN A 84 20.29 -14.88 4.77
C GLN A 84 19.62 -13.51 4.70
N GLY A 85 18.30 -13.47 4.49
CA GLY A 85 17.52 -12.23 4.53
C GLY A 85 17.67 -11.49 5.86
N ASN A 86 17.60 -12.21 6.99
CA ASN A 86 17.81 -11.64 8.32
C ASN A 86 19.23 -11.09 8.50
N ALA A 87 20.25 -11.77 7.98
CA ALA A 87 21.62 -11.28 8.03
C ALA A 87 21.81 -10.00 7.23
N VAL A 88 21.24 -9.93 6.01
CA VAL A 88 21.25 -8.71 5.19
C VAL A 88 20.48 -7.58 5.87
N LEU A 89 19.30 -7.86 6.44
CA LEU A 89 18.53 -6.87 7.18
C LEU A 89 19.30 -6.32 8.38
N LYS A 90 19.99 -7.16 9.14
CA LYS A 90 20.88 -6.72 10.24
C LYS A 90 22.02 -5.84 9.75
N GLN A 91 22.56 -6.13 8.57
CA GLN A 91 23.61 -5.30 7.98
C GLN A 91 23.05 -3.93 7.54
N ILE A 92 21.88 -3.91 6.90
CA ILE A 92 21.19 -2.68 6.54
C ILE A 92 20.85 -1.87 7.79
N GLU A 93 20.30 -2.51 8.82
CA GLU A 93 19.98 -1.89 10.11
C GLU A 93 21.22 -1.26 10.75
N LYS A 94 22.38 -1.93 10.65
CA LYS A 94 23.66 -1.38 11.13
C LYS A 94 24.15 -0.20 10.30
N GLU A 95 23.97 -0.22 8.98
CA GLU A 95 24.40 0.85 8.08
C GLU A 95 23.47 2.09 8.15
N MET A 96 22.17 1.85 8.36
CA MET A 96 21.09 2.82 8.58
C MET A 96 20.83 3.08 10.08
N SER A 97 21.84 2.87 10.94
CA SER A 97 21.64 2.97 12.39
C SER A 97 21.04 4.33 12.78
N VAL A 98 20.23 4.32 13.83
CA VAL A 98 19.65 5.53 14.44
C VAL A 98 20.74 6.56 14.74
N GLU A 99 21.94 6.12 15.13
CA GLU A 99 23.10 6.98 15.36
C GLU A 99 23.51 7.79 14.11
N ARG A 100 23.41 7.22 12.90
CA ARG A 100 23.71 7.95 11.66
C ARG A 100 22.61 8.94 11.34
N ALA A 101 21.35 8.58 11.60
CA ALA A 101 20.21 9.48 11.44
C ALA A 101 20.28 10.65 12.43
N GLU A 102 20.60 10.39 13.70
CA GLU A 102 20.82 11.39 14.75
C GLU A 102 22.02 12.30 14.43
N LYS A 103 23.12 11.73 13.91
CA LYS A 103 24.27 12.51 13.48
C LYS A 103 23.93 13.45 12.32
N ILE A 104 23.22 12.96 11.30
CA ILE A 104 22.79 13.82 10.18
C ILE A 104 21.86 14.92 10.67
N LEU A 105 20.94 14.63 11.59
CA LEU A 105 20.05 15.63 12.17
C LEU A 105 20.86 16.72 12.88
N GLY A 106 21.80 16.34 13.75
CA GLY A 106 22.69 17.26 14.46
C GLY A 106 23.55 18.12 13.52
N ASP A 107 24.20 17.48 12.53
CA ASP A 107 25.01 18.19 11.53
C ASP A 107 24.15 19.19 10.71
N THR A 108 22.87 18.88 10.48
CA THR A 108 21.92 19.76 9.76
C THR A 108 21.46 20.93 10.63
N GLU A 109 21.18 20.70 11.91
CA GLU A 109 20.83 21.74 12.87
C GLU A 109 21.98 22.74 13.07
N ASP A 110 23.22 22.25 13.19
CA ASP A 110 24.42 23.08 13.28
C ASP A 110 24.66 23.88 11.99
N ALA A 111 24.47 23.25 10.82
CA ALA A 111 24.58 23.94 9.53
C ALA A 111 23.51 25.04 9.36
N LEU A 112 22.27 24.79 9.81
CA LEU A 112 21.21 25.80 9.84
C LEU A 112 21.53 26.94 10.80
N ALA A 113 22.10 26.64 11.98
CA ALA A 113 22.53 27.66 12.93
C ALA A 113 23.66 28.53 12.34
N TYR A 114 24.64 27.92 11.68
CA TYR A 114 25.70 28.65 10.98
C TYR A 114 25.17 29.50 9.84
N GLN A 115 24.26 28.97 9.02
CA GLN A 115 23.60 29.73 7.96
C GLN A 115 22.87 30.96 8.52
N LYS A 116 22.14 30.79 9.63
CA LYS A 116 21.46 31.92 10.29
C LYS A 116 22.45 32.95 10.80
N GLN A 117 23.53 32.53 11.46
CA GLN A 117 24.59 33.46 11.89
C GLN A 117 25.20 34.23 10.72
N VAL A 118 25.50 33.56 9.61
CA VAL A 118 26.00 34.22 8.39
C VAL A 118 24.95 35.18 7.83
N SER A 119 23.68 34.79 7.80
CA SER A 119 22.59 35.65 7.33
C SER A 119 22.43 36.89 8.21
N ASP A 120 22.51 36.73 9.54
CA ASP A 120 22.43 37.81 10.50
C ASP A 120 23.64 38.75 10.39
N LEU A 121 24.84 38.22 10.16
CA LEU A 121 26.05 39.02 9.92
C LEU A 121 25.97 39.81 8.62
N ILE A 122 25.45 39.21 7.54
CA ILE A 122 25.20 39.91 6.27
C ILE A 122 24.17 41.03 6.50
N ALA A 123 23.07 40.73 7.19
CA ALA A 123 22.03 41.71 7.49
C ALA A 123 22.53 42.86 8.38
N GLN A 124 23.38 42.58 9.37
CA GLN A 124 23.98 43.59 10.25
C GLN A 124 25.02 44.47 9.55
N ASN A 125 25.70 43.95 8.52
CA ASN A 125 26.74 44.68 7.78
C ASN A 125 26.20 45.41 6.53
N MET A 126 24.92 45.22 6.17
CA MET A 126 24.25 45.99 5.13
C MET A 126 23.77 47.34 5.68
N SER A 127 23.99 48.41 4.92
CA SER A 127 23.38 49.70 5.23
C SER A 127 21.90 49.72 4.83
N ASN A 128 21.11 50.66 5.37
CA ASN A 128 19.70 50.80 4.99
C ASN A 128 19.55 51.13 3.48
N GLU A 129 20.48 51.90 2.91
CA GLU A 129 20.49 52.22 1.48
C GLU A 129 20.76 50.98 0.60
N ASP A 130 21.64 50.08 1.07
CA ASP A 130 21.90 48.81 0.37
C ASP A 130 20.70 47.85 0.46
N GLN A 131 19.95 47.88 1.58
CA GLN A 131 18.71 47.10 1.72
C GLN A 131 17.63 47.59 0.77
N ASP A 132 17.42 48.91 0.69
CA ASP A 132 16.44 49.50 -0.23
C ASP A 132 16.78 49.19 -1.70
N ALA A 133 18.06 49.23 -2.08
CA ALA A 133 18.49 48.87 -3.44
C ALA A 133 18.26 47.38 -3.77
N VAL A 134 18.52 46.49 -2.82
CA VAL A 134 18.25 45.05 -2.96
C VAL A 134 16.75 44.77 -3.08
N ASP A 135 15.92 45.45 -2.29
CA ASP A 135 14.47 45.32 -2.34
C ASP A 135 13.92 45.80 -3.69
N GLU A 136 14.43 46.90 -4.23
CA GLU A 136 14.05 47.39 -5.57
C GLU A 136 14.43 46.39 -6.69
N GLU A 137 15.65 45.84 -6.65
CA GLU A 137 16.07 44.79 -7.60
C GLU A 137 15.22 43.52 -7.46
N PHE A 138 14.89 43.13 -6.23
CA PHE A 138 14.04 41.98 -5.95
C PHE A 138 12.62 42.19 -6.48
N GLU A 139 12.05 43.37 -6.30
CA GLU A 139 10.74 43.74 -6.87
C GLU A 139 10.76 43.72 -8.40
N ALA A 140 11.84 44.18 -9.03
CA ALA A 140 12.02 44.11 -10.48
C ALA A 140 12.04 42.64 -10.97
N LEU A 141 12.78 41.76 -10.29
CA LEU A 141 12.83 40.33 -10.60
C LEU A 141 11.49 39.62 -10.34
N LEU A 142 10.76 40.02 -9.30
CA LEU A 142 9.41 39.53 -9.06
C LEU A 142 8.45 39.96 -10.17
N ARG A 143 8.52 41.21 -10.63
CA ARG A 143 7.69 41.71 -11.75
C ARG A 143 8.02 40.94 -13.03
N GLN A 144 9.31 40.73 -13.33
CA GLN A 144 9.75 39.97 -14.49
C GLN A 144 9.31 38.50 -14.42
N SER A 145 9.53 37.82 -13.30
CA SER A 145 9.14 36.40 -13.14
C SER A 145 7.62 36.21 -13.18
N LYS A 146 6.84 37.12 -12.60
CA LYS A 146 5.36 37.12 -12.72
C LYS A 146 4.92 37.33 -14.17
N ALA A 147 5.54 38.25 -14.90
CA ALA A 147 5.26 38.47 -16.32
C ALA A 147 5.60 37.21 -17.14
N GLU A 148 6.76 36.59 -16.93
CA GLU A 148 7.16 35.35 -17.59
C GLU A 148 6.24 34.16 -17.26
N GLN A 149 5.79 34.04 -16.01
CA GLN A 149 4.82 33.02 -15.60
C GLN A 149 3.43 33.26 -16.22
N ARG A 150 2.97 34.51 -16.31
CA ARG A 150 1.70 34.85 -16.97
C ARG A 150 1.76 34.64 -18.49
N ILE A 151 2.88 34.95 -19.13
CA ILE A 151 3.13 34.65 -20.55
C ILE A 151 3.09 33.12 -20.79
N LYS A 152 3.70 32.32 -19.91
CA LYS A 152 3.61 30.85 -19.97
C LYS A 152 2.19 30.32 -19.73
N GLN A 153 1.35 31.05 -18.99
CA GLN A 153 -0.05 30.73 -18.72
C GLN A 153 -1.03 31.35 -19.75
N GLY A 154 -0.54 32.08 -20.76
CA GLY A 154 -1.35 32.66 -21.83
C GLY A 154 -2.14 33.92 -21.47
N LEU A 155 -1.81 34.60 -20.36
CA LEU A 155 -2.41 35.87 -19.95
C LEU A 155 -1.52 37.07 -20.33
N PRO A 156 -2.07 38.22 -20.78
CA PRO A 156 -1.29 39.42 -21.07
C PRO A 156 -0.57 39.99 -19.84
N PRO A 157 0.57 40.70 -20.00
CA PRO A 157 1.22 41.44 -18.92
C PRO A 157 0.28 42.51 -18.36
N GLU A 158 0.21 42.63 -17.05
CA GLU A 158 -0.51 43.73 -16.39
C GLU A 158 0.27 45.03 -16.65
N GLU A 159 -0.20 45.84 -17.59
CA GLU A 159 0.07 47.28 -17.54
C GLU A 159 -0.65 47.84 -16.31
N GLU A 160 -0.02 48.79 -15.60
CA GLU A 160 -0.64 49.51 -14.49
C GLU A 160 -1.83 50.32 -15.01
N THR A 161 -2.98 49.67 -15.21
CA THR A 161 -4.24 50.36 -15.40
C THR A 161 -4.72 50.77 -14.02
N ILE A 162 -4.45 52.04 -13.69
CA ILE A 162 -5.22 52.79 -12.70
C ILE A 162 -6.70 52.45 -12.95
N PRO A 163 -7.44 51.91 -11.98
CA PRO A 163 -8.82 51.52 -12.21
C PRO A 163 -9.63 52.78 -12.50
N VAL A 164 -10.04 52.95 -13.76
CA VAL A 164 -10.98 53.99 -14.17
C VAL A 164 -12.28 53.73 -13.41
N MET A 165 -12.57 54.59 -12.43
CA MET A 165 -13.86 54.60 -11.75
C MET A 165 -14.97 54.79 -12.81
N PRO A 166 -16.12 54.11 -12.69
CA PRO A 166 -17.20 54.21 -13.67
C PRO A 166 -17.68 55.67 -13.78
N ASN A 167 -17.81 56.14 -15.02
CA ASN A 167 -18.30 57.47 -15.35
C ASN A 167 -19.66 57.73 -14.65
N ALA A 168 -19.70 58.71 -13.76
CA ALA A 168 -20.95 59.21 -13.21
C ALA A 168 -21.80 59.82 -14.35
N PRO A 169 -23.10 59.49 -14.45
CA PRO A 169 -23.94 60.04 -15.50
C PRO A 169 -24.09 61.55 -15.32
N SER A 170 -23.65 62.32 -16.32
CA SER A 170 -23.93 63.74 -16.46
C SER A 170 -25.34 63.90 -17.03
N GLY A 171 -26.29 64.21 -16.16
CA GLY A 171 -27.65 64.60 -16.51
C GLY A 171 -28.19 65.51 -15.41
N GLU A 172 -28.52 66.75 -15.77
CA GLU A 172 -28.98 67.81 -14.87
C GLU A 172 -30.22 67.40 -14.04
N PRO A 173 -30.38 67.94 -12.82
CA PRO A 173 -31.33 67.45 -11.84
C PRO A 173 -32.75 67.97 -12.12
N VAL A 174 -33.71 67.04 -12.25
CA VAL A 174 -35.14 67.38 -12.15
C VAL A 174 -35.59 67.21 -10.70
N SER A 175 -36.03 68.34 -10.15
CA SER A 175 -36.50 68.61 -8.80
C SER A 175 -37.62 67.69 -8.26
N SER A 176 -37.56 67.47 -6.94
CA SER A 176 -38.67 67.43 -5.94
C SER A 176 -38.71 66.15 -5.06
N PRO A 177 -39.26 66.22 -3.81
CA PRO A 177 -38.44 66.42 -2.62
C PRO A 177 -38.73 65.40 -1.49
N VAL A 178 -38.01 65.59 -0.37
CA VAL A 178 -38.31 65.18 1.02
C VAL A 178 -37.38 64.10 1.59
N ASP A 179 -36.36 64.63 2.27
CA ASP A 179 -35.59 64.04 3.37
C ASP A 179 -36.48 63.37 4.42
N GLU A 180 -36.24 62.09 4.72
CA GLU A 180 -36.53 61.52 6.04
C GLU A 180 -35.21 61.40 6.81
N THR A 181 -35.03 62.32 7.74
CA THR A 181 -33.88 62.44 8.63
C THR A 181 -33.73 61.25 9.59
N ALA A 182 -32.48 61.03 10.00
CA ALA A 182 -32.00 59.95 10.87
C ALA A 182 -32.68 59.86 12.26
N GLU A 183 -33.47 60.87 12.66
CA GLU A 183 -34.20 60.89 13.93
C GLU A 183 -35.32 59.84 14.00
N THR A 184 -35.89 59.45 12.85
CA THR A 184 -36.99 58.45 12.79
C THR A 184 -36.51 57.01 13.00
N LYS A 185 -35.23 56.71 12.73
CA LYS A 185 -34.63 55.39 13.00
C LYS A 185 -34.29 55.20 14.48
N GLU A 186 -33.86 56.26 15.17
CA GLU A 186 -33.50 56.20 16.60
C GLU A 186 -34.72 56.08 17.52
N LEU A 187 -35.83 56.75 17.17
CA LEU A 187 -37.10 56.66 17.92
C LEU A 187 -37.73 55.25 17.82
N LYS A 188 -37.63 54.59 16.66
CA LYS A 188 -38.09 53.21 16.47
C LYS A 188 -37.25 52.19 17.26
N ALA A 189 -35.95 52.43 17.44
CA ALA A 189 -35.07 51.59 18.26
C ALA A 189 -35.37 51.74 19.77
N LYS A 190 -35.60 52.97 20.25
CA LYS A 190 -35.92 53.24 21.66
C LYS A 190 -37.32 52.72 22.06
N ALA A 191 -38.30 52.72 21.16
CA ALA A 191 -39.62 52.13 21.41
C ALA A 191 -39.55 50.60 21.62
N LYS A 192 -38.78 49.89 20.78
CA LYS A 192 -38.63 48.43 20.85
C LYS A 192 -37.90 47.95 22.11
N ALA A 193 -36.97 48.76 22.64
CA ALA A 193 -36.28 48.48 23.89
C ALA A 193 -37.16 48.68 25.14
N LYS A 194 -38.09 49.66 25.09
CA LYS A 194 -39.01 49.94 26.20
C LYS A 194 -40.08 48.85 26.35
N GLU A 195 -40.57 48.32 25.23
CA GLU A 195 -41.55 47.23 25.20
C GLU A 195 -41.00 45.93 25.78
N ARG A 196 -39.74 45.58 25.46
CA ARG A 196 -39.05 44.40 26.02
C ARG A 196 -38.82 44.52 27.54
N LYS A 197 -38.61 45.74 28.05
CA LYS A 197 -38.42 46.00 29.48
C LYS A 197 -39.75 45.97 30.27
N GLN A 198 -40.87 46.35 29.64
CA GLN A 198 -42.20 46.22 30.23
C GLN A 198 -42.68 44.77 30.30
N GLN A 199 -42.37 43.93 29.31
CA GLN A 199 -42.70 42.50 29.33
C GLN A 199 -41.91 41.72 30.39
N LEU A 200 -40.71 42.17 30.75
CA LEU A 200 -39.86 41.59 31.80
C LEU A 200 -40.22 42.04 33.23
N LEU A 201 -41.07 43.08 33.38
CA LEU A 201 -41.54 43.59 34.68
C LEU A 201 -42.99 43.20 34.98
N ALA A 202 -43.68 42.56 34.02
CA ALA A 202 -45.05 42.05 34.15
C ALA A 202 -45.13 40.51 34.19
N ALA A 203 -43.99 39.83 34.35
CA ALA A 203 -43.84 38.40 34.59
C ALA A 203 -43.12 38.19 35.92
#